data_AF-A0A965QCR6-F1
#
_entry.id   AF-A0A965QCR6-F1
#
_cell.length_a   1.000
_cell.length_b   1.000
_cell.length_c   1.000
_cell.angle_alpha   90.00
_cell.angle_beta   90.00
_cell.angle_gamma   90.00
#
_symmetry.space_group_name_H-M   'P 1'
#
loop_
_entity.id
_entity.type
_entity.pdbx_description
1 polymer ?
#
loop_
_entity_poly.entity_id
_entity_poly.type
_entity_poly.pdbx_seq_one_letter_code
_entity_poly.pdbx_strand_id
1 'polypeptide(L)' 'MKQVEILKLTNEDLKSRLSDFQNQYVNLKLTHKMAPIENPLRITSMRKVIARLNTELTKRSNQA' A
#
# COMPACT_ATOMS: atom_id res chain seq x y z
N MET A 1 4.12 7.25 0.23
CA MET A 1 5.29 6.99 -0.65
C MET A 1 5.12 7.69 -1.98
N LYS A 2 6.19 8.37 -2.42
CA LYS A 2 6.30 8.89 -3.78
C LYS A 2 6.79 7.77 -4.71
N GLN A 3 6.45 7.85 -6.00
CA GLN A 3 6.85 6.86 -7.01
C GLN A 3 8.37 6.59 -7.01
N VAL A 4 9.16 7.65 -6.81
CA VAL A 4 10.64 7.60 -6.80
C VAL A 4 11.19 6.69 -5.69
N GLU A 5 10.51 6.62 -4.55
CA GLU A 5 10.90 5.74 -3.43
C GLU A 5 10.56 4.28 -3.73
N ILE A 6 9.49 4.04 -4.49
CA ILE A 6 9.01 2.71 -4.86
C ILE A 6 9.94 2.08 -5.90
N LEU A 7 10.47 2.87 -6.83
CA LEU A 7 11.41 2.42 -7.86
C LEU A 7 12.75 1.94 -7.29
N LYS A 8 13.19 2.51 -6.17
CA LYS A 8 14.47 2.17 -5.52
C LYS A 8 14.43 0.85 -4.74
N LEU A 9 13.26 0.23 -4.58
CA LEU A 9 13.08 -1.00 -3.81
C LEU A 9 13.31 -2.25 -4.66
N THR A 10 13.84 -3.30 -4.02
CA THR A 10 13.97 -4.63 -4.61
C THR A 10 12.59 -5.31 -4.75
N ASN A 11 12.52 -6.36 -5.57
CA ASN A 11 11.26 -7.10 -5.75
C ASN A 11 10.75 -7.75 -4.47
N GLU A 12 11.66 -8.16 -3.59
CA GLU A 12 11.35 -8.79 -2.30
C GLU A 12 10.84 -7.76 -1.30
N ASP A 13 11.51 -6.60 -1.20
CA ASP A 13 11.08 -5.51 -0.35
C ASP A 13 9.71 -4.95 -0.74
N LEU A 14 9.40 -4.91 -2.04
CA LEU A 14 8.08 -4.49 -2.53
C LEU A 14 6.98 -5.44 -2.07
N LYS A 15 7.21 -6.76 -2.11
CA LYS A 15 6.24 -7.76 -1.66
C LYS A 15 6.04 -7.70 -0.15
N SER A 16 7.12 -7.57 0.63
CA SER A 16 7.05 -7.44 2.09
C SER A 16 6.29 -6.17 2.51
N ARG A 17 6.60 -5.01 1.92
CA ARG A 17 5.85 -3.78 2.22
C ARG A 17 4.40 -3.87 1.81
N LEU A 18 4.11 -4.53 0.70
CA LEU A 18 2.75 -4.72 0.23
C LEU A 18 1.91 -5.51 1.25
N SER A 19 2.44 -6.62 1.79
CA SER A 19 1.73 -7.38 2.84
C SER A 19 1.51 -6.54 4.10
N ASP A 20 2.52 -5.77 4.51
CA ASP A 20 2.43 -4.93 5.70
C ASP A 20 1.36 -3.85 5.55
N PHE A 21 1.34 -3.16 4.41
CA PHE A 21 0.35 -2.11 4.13
C PHE A 21 -1.06 -2.68 3.96
N GLN A 22 -1.21 -3.88 3.40
CA GLN A 22 -2.50 -4.56 3.32
C GLN A 22 -3.05 -4.89 4.72
N ASN A 23 -2.22 -5.45 5.60
CA ASN A 23 -2.61 -5.74 6.99
C ASN A 23 -3.01 -4.46 7.75
N GLN A 24 -2.20 -3.40 7.61
CA GLN A 24 -2.53 -2.10 8.20
C GLN A 24 -3.83 -1.51 7.66
N TYR A 25 -4.09 -1.64 6.35
CA TYR A 25 -5.32 -1.15 5.73
C TYR A 25 -6.56 -1.90 6.24
N VAL A 26 -6.47 -3.22 6.39
CA VAL A 26 -7.56 -4.04 6.93
C VAL A 26 -7.86 -3.61 8.37
N ASN A 27 -6.84 -3.49 9.20
CA ASN A 27 -7.00 -3.04 10.59
C ASN A 27 -7.64 -1.65 10.66
N LEU A 28 -7.14 -0.68 9.89
CA LEU A 28 -7.74 0.67 9.82
C LEU A 28 -9.21 0.64 9.37
N LYS A 29 -9.56 -0.21 8.39
CA LYS A 29 -10.93 -0.31 7.91
C LYS A 29 -11.85 -0.93 8.98
N LEU A 30 -11.36 -1.93 9.71
CA LEU A 30 -12.10 -2.56 10.80
C LEU A 30 -12.29 -1.58 11.96
N THR A 31 -11.24 -0.88 12.38
CA THR A 31 -11.31 0.16 13.41
C THR A 31 -12.31 1.24 13.01
N HIS A 32 -12.30 1.71 11.75
CA HIS A 32 -13.23 2.74 11.28
C HIS A 32 -14.69 2.30 11.33
N LYS A 33 -14.94 1.01 11.07
CA LYS A 33 -16.28 0.43 11.13
C LYS A 33 -16.80 0.35 12.56
N MET A 34 -15.91 0.13 13.53
CA MET A 34 -16.27 0.02 14.95
C MET A 34 -16.36 1.39 15.64
N ALA A 35 -15.47 2.32 15.27
CA ALA A 35 -15.45 3.67 15.81
C ALA A 35 -14.99 4.67 14.73
N PRO A 36 -15.57 5.88 14.68
CA PRO A 36 -15.07 6.94 13.81
C PRO A 36 -13.58 7.20 14.10
N ILE A 37 -12.74 7.18 13.06
CA ILE A 37 -11.31 7.49 13.20
C ILE A 37 -11.16 9.00 13.04
N GLU A 38 -10.25 9.60 13.80
CA GLU A 38 -9.91 11.03 13.73
C GLU A 38 -9.62 11.52 12.30
N ASN A 39 -8.98 10.68 11.47
CA ASN A 39 -8.66 11.04 10.10
C ASN A 39 -8.95 9.93 9.07
N PRO A 40 -10.13 9.95 8.44
CA PRO A 40 -10.51 9.03 7.37
C PRO A 40 -9.62 9.10 6.11
N LEU A 41 -8.94 10.24 5.87
CA LEU A 41 -8.04 10.41 4.71
C LEU A 41 -6.82 9.48 4.79
N ARG A 42 -6.51 8.95 5.97
CA ARG A 42 -5.45 7.96 6.14
C ARG A 42 -5.78 6.66 5.40
N ILE A 43 -7.05 6.25 5.37
CA ILE A 43 -7.52 5.05 4.67
C ILE A 43 -7.32 5.21 3.16
N THR A 44 -7.69 6.37 2.61
CA THR A 44 -7.57 6.64 1.17
C THR A 44 -6.10 6.78 0.74
N SER A 45 -5.28 7.41 1.58
CA SER A 45 -3.83 7.51 1.39
C SER A 45 -3.16 6.13 1.38
N MET A 46 -3.51 5.26 2.33
CA MET A 46 -2.98 3.89 2.40
C MET A 46 -3.39 3.07 1.18
N ARG A 47 -4.64 3.18 0.74
CA ARG A 47 -5.14 2.52 -0.48
C ARG A 47 -4.34 2.94 -1.72
N LYS A 48 -4.01 4.23 -1.84
CA LYS A 48 -3.18 4.74 -2.95
C LYS A 48 -1.76 4.16 -2.92
N VAL A 49 -1.17 3.96 -1.75
CA VAL A 49 0.16 3.34 -1.62
C VAL A 49 0.12 1.88 -2.06
N ILE A 50 -0.87 1.10 -1.62
CA ILE A 50 -1.05 -0.30 -2.03
C ILE A 50 -1.22 -0.40 -3.56
N ALA A 51 -2.03 0.47 -4.16
CA ALA A 51 -2.22 0.51 -5.61
C ALA A 51 -0.90 0.76 -6.35
N ARG A 52 -0.09 1.72 -5.90
CA ARG A 52 1.22 2.02 -6.51
C ARG A 52 2.19 0.85 -6.42
N LEU A 53 2.23 0.14 -5.30
CA LEU A 53 3.07 -1.06 -5.13
C LEU A 53 2.65 -2.18 -6.08
N ASN A 54 1.34 -2.42 -6.20
CA ASN A 54 0.81 -3.38 -7.17
C ASN A 54 1.15 -3.00 -8.62
N THR A 55 0.95 -1.74 -8.99
CA THR A 55 1.27 -1.26 -10.35
C THR A 55 2.74 -1.46 -10.69
N GLU A 56 3.65 -1.21 -9.74
CA GLU A 56 5.08 -1.44 -9.95
C GLU A 56 5.39 -2.94 -10.13
N LEU A 57 4.80 -3.82 -9.33
CA LEU A 57 4.98 -5.27 -9.48
C LEU A 57 4.47 -5.76 -10.85
N THR A 58 3.29 -5.29 -11.29
CA THR A 58 2.76 -5.63 -12.62
C THR A 58 3.65 -5.07 -13.74
N LYS A 59 4.15 -3.84 -13.58
CA LYS A 59 5.07 -3.23 -14.55
C LYS A 59 6.33 -4.09 -14.71
N ARG A 60 6.95 -4.51 -13.60
CA ARG A 60 8.13 -5.39 -13.62
C ARG A 60 7.84 -6.76 -14.24
N SER A 61 6.66 -7.32 -13.99
CA SER A 61 6.24 -8.58 -14.59
C SER A 61 6.02 -8.50 -16.10
N ASN A 62 5.53 -7.36 -16.61
CA ASN A 62 5.26 -7.16 -18.04
C ASN A 62 6.50 -6.72 -18.83
N GLN A 63 7.58 -6.34 -18.15
CA GLN A 63 8.83 -5.89 -18.74
C GLN A 63 9.89 -7.02 -18.82
N ALA A 64 9.58 -8.18 -18.23
CA ALA A 64 10.30 -9.43 -18.39
C ALA A 64 9.80 -10.19 -19.62
#